data_AF-A0A2X3JM25-F1
#
_entry.id   AF-A0A2X3JM25-F1
#
_cell.length_a   1.000
_cell.length_b   1.000
_cell.length_c   1.000
_cell.angle_alpha   90.00
_cell.angle_beta   90.00
_cell.angle_gamma   90.00
#
_symmetry.space_group_name_H-M   'P 1'
#
loop_
_entity.id
_entity.type
_entity.pdbx_description
1 polymer ?
#
loop_
_entity_poly.entity_id
_entity_poly.type
_entity_poly.pdbx_seq_one_letter_code
_entity_poly.pdbx_strand_id
1 'polypeptide(L)'
;MKKKPVLKVVYDVFDSNEVLEGKLMAGSTGFDLVVPSASFLERQLTAGVFQPLDKSKLPEWKNLDPELLKLVAKHDPDNKFAMPYMWATTGIGYNVDKVKAVLGENAPVDSWDLILKPEKSGKTEKLRCLFSWMRQKKFLLPC
;
A
#
# COMPACT_ATOMS: atom_id res chain seq x y z
N MET A 1 -8.51 -37.62 1.47
CA MET A 1 -8.28 -36.16 1.60
C MET A 1 -7.35 -35.93 2.78
N LYS A 2 -6.16 -35.34 2.59
CA LYS A 2 -5.26 -34.99 3.71
C LYS A 2 -5.83 -33.76 4.43
N LYS A 3 -6.08 -33.89 5.74
CA LYS A 3 -6.53 -32.80 6.62
C LYS A 3 -5.41 -31.76 6.68
N LYS A 4 -5.68 -30.51 6.27
CA LYS A 4 -4.70 -29.42 6.42
C LYS A 4 -4.43 -29.20 7.92
N PRO A 5 -3.18 -28.93 8.33
CA PRO A 5 -2.88 -28.65 9.73
C PRO A 5 -3.70 -27.44 10.19
N VAL A 6 -4.33 -27.57 11.36
CA VAL A 6 -5.10 -26.48 11.97
C VAL A 6 -4.12 -25.59 12.73
N LEU A 7 -3.68 -24.52 12.08
CA LEU A 7 -2.88 -23.47 12.70
C LEU A 7 -3.83 -22.39 13.22
N LYS A 8 -3.66 -21.97 14.47
CA LYS A 8 -4.38 -20.83 15.02
C LYS A 8 -3.72 -19.55 14.51
N VAL A 9 -4.45 -18.76 13.73
CA VAL A 9 -3.98 -17.47 13.21
C VAL A 9 -4.40 -16.36 14.17
N VAL A 10 -3.43 -15.57 14.62
CA VAL A 10 -3.67 -14.28 15.27
C VAL A 10 -3.35 -13.21 14.22
N TYR A 11 -4.32 -12.34 13.92
CA TYR A 11 -4.24 -11.39 12.82
C TYR A 11 -4.45 -9.97 13.33
N ASP A 12 -3.39 -9.17 13.23
CA ASP A 12 -3.42 -7.74 13.55
C ASP A 12 -3.26 -6.91 12.26
N VAL A 13 -3.84 -5.71 12.26
CA VAL A 13 -3.81 -4.78 11.13
C VAL A 13 -3.09 -3.49 11.48
N PHE A 14 -2.42 -2.90 10.48
CA PHE A 14 -1.74 -1.62 10.57
C PHE A 14 -2.27 -0.65 9.52
N ASP A 15 -2.27 0.63 9.86
CA ASP A 15 -2.74 1.73 9.02
C ASP A 15 -1.61 2.61 8.45
N SER A 16 -0.37 2.17 8.60
CA SER A 16 0.79 2.89 8.07
C SER A 16 2.01 1.98 7.98
N ASN A 17 2.88 2.25 7.02
CA ASN A 17 4.16 1.54 6.92
C ASN A 17 5.11 1.98 8.05
N GLU A 18 4.97 3.22 8.52
CA GLU A 18 5.79 3.82 9.57
C GLU A 18 5.58 3.14 10.92
N VAL A 19 4.33 2.82 11.29
CA VAL A 19 4.04 2.05 12.51
C VAL A 19 4.63 0.65 12.43
N LEU A 20 4.52 0.00 11.26
CA LEU A 20 5.10 -1.33 11.06
C LEU A 20 6.63 -1.29 11.14
N GLU A 21 7.27 -0.34 10.48
CA GLU A 21 8.72 -0.15 10.51
C GLU A 21 9.24 0.11 11.92
N GLY A 22 8.58 0.99 12.68
CA GLY A 22 8.94 1.26 14.08
C GLY A 22 8.90 0.00 14.96
N LYS A 23 7.89 -0.86 14.77
CA LYS A 23 7.83 -2.16 15.47
C LYS A 23 8.97 -3.08 15.05
N LEU A 24 9.25 -3.21 13.76
CA LEU A 24 10.33 -4.07 13.25
C LEU A 24 11.69 -3.64 13.80
N MET A 25 11.97 -2.33 13.81
CA MET A 25 13.25 -1.79 14.30
C MET A 25 13.41 -1.90 15.81
N ALA A 26 12.30 -1.88 16.58
CA ALA A 26 12.35 -2.14 18.02
C ALA A 26 12.71 -3.61 18.35
N GLY A 27 12.59 -4.52 17.38
CA GLY A 27 12.85 -5.95 17.54
C GLY A 27 11.74 -6.69 18.29
N SER A 28 11.85 -8.02 18.34
CA SER A 28 10.91 -8.93 19.05
C SER A 28 9.43 -8.60 18.80
N THR A 29 9.06 -8.42 17.53
CA THR A 29 7.72 -7.94 17.15
C THR A 29 6.58 -8.88 17.55
N GLY A 30 6.89 -10.17 17.76
CA GLY A 30 5.90 -11.22 17.99
C GLY A 30 5.14 -11.64 16.73
N PHE A 31 5.53 -11.13 15.55
CA PHE A 31 4.92 -11.50 14.28
C PHE A 31 5.79 -12.47 13.49
N ASP A 32 5.17 -13.53 12.96
CA ASP A 32 5.82 -14.47 12.03
C ASP A 32 5.83 -13.94 10.59
N LEU A 33 4.80 -13.18 10.20
CA LEU A 33 4.63 -12.62 8.87
C LEU A 33 4.16 -11.16 8.96
N VAL A 34 4.74 -10.31 8.13
CA VAL A 34 4.36 -8.90 7.95
C VAL A 34 4.31 -8.55 6.48
N VAL A 35 3.56 -7.50 6.12
CA VAL A 35 3.32 -7.11 4.73
C VAL A 35 3.67 -5.62 4.52
N PRO A 36 4.96 -5.25 4.54
CA PRO A 36 5.39 -3.89 4.22
C PRO A 36 5.22 -3.59 2.72
N SER A 37 5.12 -2.31 2.37
CA SER A 37 5.27 -1.88 0.98
C SER A 37 6.72 -2.05 0.51
N ALA A 38 6.93 -2.33 -0.78
CA ALA A 38 8.27 -2.66 -1.32
C ALA A 38 9.31 -1.55 -1.09
N SER A 39 8.92 -0.28 -1.10
CA SER A 39 9.80 0.85 -0.79
C SER A 39 10.27 0.90 0.67
N PHE A 40 9.49 0.36 1.60
CA PHE A 40 9.88 0.20 3.00
C PHE A 40 10.71 -1.07 3.19
N LEU A 41 10.35 -2.15 2.50
CA LEU A 41 11.09 -3.41 2.51
C LEU A 41 12.57 -3.19 2.20
N GLU A 42 12.91 -2.42 1.15
CA GLU A 42 14.30 -2.16 0.76
C GLU A 42 15.16 -1.64 1.93
N ARG A 43 14.66 -0.64 2.66
CA ARG A 43 15.36 -0.06 3.82
C ARG A 43 15.38 -1.04 5.00
N GLN A 44 14.31 -1.78 5.21
CA GLN A 44 14.22 -2.78 6.27
C GLN A 44 15.19 -3.95 6.05
N LEU A 45 15.44 -4.34 4.79
CA LEU A 45 16.45 -5.35 4.45
C LEU A 45 17.85 -4.91 4.86
N THR A 46 18.20 -3.63 4.70
CA THR A 46 19.51 -3.12 5.15
C THR A 46 19.69 -3.19 6.67
N ALA A 47 18.59 -3.17 7.43
CA ALA A 47 18.61 -3.33 8.88
C ALA A 47 18.63 -4.80 9.34
N GLY A 48 18.54 -5.76 8.40
CA GLY A 48 18.63 -7.19 8.71
C GLY A 48 17.43 -7.75 9.48
N VAL A 49 16.27 -7.09 9.42
CA VAL A 49 15.07 -7.50 10.18
C VAL A 49 14.34 -8.71 9.58
N PHE A 50 14.73 -9.17 8.39
CA PHE A 50 14.11 -10.28 7.68
C PHE A 50 15.08 -11.43 7.42
N GLN A 51 14.55 -12.65 7.47
CA GLN A 51 15.25 -13.85 7.01
C GLN A 51 14.94 -14.12 5.53
N PRO A 52 15.86 -14.73 4.77
CA PRO A 52 15.59 -15.11 3.39
C PRO A 52 14.52 -16.21 3.31
N LEU A 53 13.72 -16.18 2.25
CA LEU A 53 12.71 -17.18 1.97
C LEU A 53 13.35 -18.46 1.43
N ASP A 54 13.00 -19.59 2.05
CA ASP A 54 13.31 -20.91 1.51
C ASP A 54 12.29 -21.27 0.40
N LYS A 55 12.64 -20.94 -0.84
CA LYS A 55 11.78 -21.17 -2.02
C LYS A 55 11.48 -22.66 -2.26
N SER A 56 12.27 -23.59 -1.72
CA SER A 56 11.99 -25.03 -1.82
C SER A 56 10.71 -25.43 -1.07
N LYS A 57 10.31 -24.64 -0.06
CA LYS A 57 9.07 -24.82 0.71
C LYS A 57 7.88 -24.08 0.12
N LEU A 58 8.07 -23.36 -0.99
CA LEU A 58 7.05 -22.57 -1.67
C LEU A 58 6.79 -23.12 -3.09
N PRO A 59 6.19 -24.33 -3.23
CA PRO A 59 5.98 -24.96 -4.53
C PRO A 59 5.06 -24.15 -5.46
N GLU A 60 4.24 -23.27 -4.89
CA GLU A 60 3.33 -22.39 -5.61
C GLU A 60 3.97 -21.06 -6.04
N TRP A 61 5.28 -20.86 -5.80
CA TRP A 61 6.01 -19.66 -6.24
C TRP A 61 5.91 -19.42 -7.75
N LYS A 62 5.81 -20.51 -8.53
CA LYS A 62 5.61 -20.49 -9.98
C LYS A 62 4.33 -19.77 -10.44
N ASN A 63 3.37 -19.54 -9.54
CA ASN A 63 2.11 -18.86 -9.87
C ASN A 63 2.22 -17.33 -9.82
N LEU A 64 3.35 -16.80 -9.36
CA LEU A 64 3.59 -15.36 -9.29
C LEU A 64 3.86 -14.79 -10.68
N ASP A 65 3.33 -13.58 -10.94
CA ASP A 65 3.56 -12.86 -12.18
C ASP A 65 5.06 -12.47 -12.32
N PRO A 66 5.76 -12.94 -13.37
CA PRO A 66 7.18 -12.63 -13.58
C PRO A 66 7.47 -11.13 -13.75
N GLU A 67 6.56 -10.35 -14.31
CA GLU A 67 6.75 -8.90 -14.48
C GLU A 67 6.63 -8.18 -13.13
N LEU A 68 5.70 -8.59 -12.27
CA LEU A 68 5.64 -8.08 -10.89
C LEU A 68 6.88 -8.48 -10.09
N LEU A 69 7.39 -9.70 -10.27
CA LEU A 69 8.63 -10.14 -9.62
C LEU A 69 9.82 -9.26 -10.03
N LYS A 70 9.96 -8.91 -11.32
CA LYS A 70 11.00 -7.98 -11.80
C LYS A 70 10.89 -6.59 -11.16
N LEU A 71 9.66 -6.09 -10.98
CA LEU A 71 9.45 -4.79 -10.32
C LEU A 71 9.84 -4.83 -8.85
N VAL A 72 9.43 -5.88 -8.13
CA VAL A 72 9.78 -6.09 -6.72
C VAL A 72 11.27 -6.35 -6.54
N ALA A 73 11.93 -6.99 -7.52
CA ALA A 73 13.36 -7.27 -7.47
C ALA A 73 14.26 -6.02 -7.42
N LYS A 74 13.71 -4.84 -7.79
CA LYS A 74 14.39 -3.55 -7.61
C LYS A 74 14.58 -3.18 -6.14
N HIS A 75 13.73 -3.71 -5.26
CA HIS A 75 13.74 -3.48 -3.81
C HIS A 75 14.25 -4.70 -3.02
N ASP A 76 14.05 -5.91 -3.56
CA ASP A 76 14.49 -7.19 -3.01
C ASP A 76 15.24 -8.00 -4.08
N PRO A 77 16.58 -7.80 -4.22
CA PRO A 77 17.37 -8.50 -5.23
C PRO A 77 17.15 -10.02 -5.20
N ASP A 78 16.95 -10.61 -6.38
CA ASP A 78 16.62 -12.03 -6.59
C ASP A 78 15.30 -12.50 -5.94
N ASN A 79 14.45 -11.57 -5.50
CA ASN A 79 13.23 -11.83 -4.72
C ASN A 79 13.54 -12.79 -3.56
N LYS A 80 14.58 -12.48 -2.79
CA LYS A 80 15.17 -13.38 -1.80
C LYS A 80 14.40 -13.34 -0.47
N PHE A 81 13.72 -12.25 -0.16
CA PHE A 81 13.14 -12.01 1.16
C PHE A 81 11.62 -11.83 1.14
N ALA A 82 11.02 -11.42 0.03
CA ALA A 82 9.59 -11.08 -0.03
C ALA A 82 8.81 -11.83 -1.12
N MET A 83 7.56 -12.14 -0.80
CA MET A 83 6.56 -12.66 -1.73
C MET A 83 5.54 -11.55 -2.05
N PRO A 84 5.37 -11.14 -3.32
CA PRO A 84 4.38 -10.12 -3.68
C PRO A 84 2.95 -10.57 -3.34
N TYR A 85 2.17 -9.72 -2.67
CA TYR A 85 0.79 -10.02 -2.30
C TYR A 85 -0.22 -9.25 -3.14
N MET A 86 -0.23 -7.91 -3.01
CA MET A 86 -1.09 -7.02 -3.79
C MET A 86 -0.32 -5.77 -4.18
N TRP A 87 -0.73 -5.16 -5.28
CA TRP A 87 -0.23 -3.86 -5.72
C TRP A 87 -1.41 -3.01 -6.19
N ALA A 88 -1.26 -1.70 -6.07
CA ALA A 88 -2.23 -0.72 -6.54
C ALA A 88 -1.50 0.59 -6.85
N THR A 89 -2.22 1.54 -7.41
CA THR A 89 -1.74 2.90 -7.62
C THR A 89 -2.35 3.85 -6.60
N THR A 90 -1.56 4.84 -6.16
CA THR A 90 -2.10 5.98 -5.43
C THR A 90 -2.68 6.95 -6.45
N GLY A 91 -4.00 7.03 -6.52
CA GLY A 91 -4.73 7.90 -7.45
C GLY A 91 -5.69 8.85 -6.74
N ILE A 92 -6.55 9.50 -7.53
CA ILE A 92 -7.55 10.46 -7.03
C ILE A 92 -8.92 9.78 -7.00
N GLY A 93 -9.45 9.53 -5.80
CA GLY A 93 -10.84 9.15 -5.59
C GLY A 93 -11.72 10.40 -5.43
N TYR A 94 -12.77 10.53 -6.25
CA TYR A 94 -13.64 11.72 -6.23
C TYR A 94 -15.11 11.39 -6.50
N ASN A 95 -16.01 12.25 -6.00
CA ASN A 95 -17.42 12.20 -6.34
C ASN A 95 -17.69 12.97 -7.64
N VAL A 96 -18.16 12.27 -8.69
CA VAL A 96 -18.37 12.83 -10.04
C VAL A 96 -19.33 14.02 -10.02
N ASP A 97 -20.53 13.86 -9.45
CA ASP A 97 -21.57 14.89 -9.46
C ASP A 97 -21.12 16.16 -8.73
N LYS A 98 -20.46 15.99 -7.59
CA LYS A 98 -20.00 17.13 -6.81
C LYS A 98 -18.80 17.83 -7.44
N VAL A 99 -17.89 17.10 -8.09
CA VAL A 99 -16.79 17.71 -8.85
C VAL A 99 -17.35 18.53 -10.00
N LYS A 100 -18.32 17.99 -10.75
CA LYS A 100 -19.02 18.74 -11.82
C LYS A 100 -19.72 19.97 -11.30
N ALA A 101 -20.39 19.90 -10.15
CA ALA A 101 -21.07 21.04 -9.54
C ALA A 101 -20.12 22.18 -9.14
N VAL A 102 -18.88 21.87 -8.73
CA VAL A 102 -17.91 22.87 -8.24
C VAL A 102 -16.96 23.37 -9.34
N LEU A 103 -16.55 22.48 -10.25
CA LEU A 103 -15.52 22.73 -11.26
C LEU A 103 -16.06 22.77 -12.70
N GLY A 104 -17.33 22.43 -12.92
CA GLY A 104 -17.97 22.34 -14.23
C GLY A 104 -17.75 20.99 -14.93
N GLU A 105 -18.45 20.79 -16.05
CA GLU A 105 -18.41 19.54 -16.84
C GLU A 105 -17.00 19.19 -17.37
N ASN A 106 -16.15 20.20 -17.60
CA ASN A 106 -14.81 20.03 -18.16
C ASN A 106 -13.70 20.01 -17.09
N ALA A 107 -14.02 19.54 -15.88
CA ALA A 107 -13.01 19.35 -14.85
C ALA A 107 -11.95 18.32 -15.33
N PRO A 108 -10.64 18.58 -15.21
CA PRO A 108 -9.59 17.68 -15.69
C PRO A 108 -9.37 16.53 -14.70
N VAL A 109 -10.37 15.64 -14.63
CA VAL A 109 -10.42 14.53 -13.67
C VAL A 109 -9.43 13.40 -13.95
N ASP A 110 -8.82 13.43 -15.12
CA ASP A 110 -7.78 12.54 -15.62
C ASP A 110 -6.36 13.07 -15.36
N SER A 111 -6.21 14.22 -14.69
CA SER A 111 -4.93 14.86 -14.43
C SER A 111 -4.71 15.20 -12.96
N TRP A 112 -3.45 15.09 -12.51
CA TRP A 112 -3.01 15.59 -11.20
C TRP A 112 -3.25 17.09 -11.01
N ASP A 113 -3.42 17.83 -12.11
CA ASP A 113 -3.85 19.23 -12.13
C ASP A 113 -5.13 19.50 -11.35
N LEU A 114 -5.97 18.48 -11.17
CA LEU A 114 -7.21 18.58 -10.40
C LEU A 114 -6.96 18.98 -8.94
N ILE A 115 -5.87 18.50 -8.33
CA ILE A 115 -5.56 18.70 -6.91
C ILE A 115 -4.22 19.40 -6.65
N LEU A 116 -3.29 19.40 -7.61
CA LEU A 116 -1.94 19.94 -7.42
C LEU A 116 -1.76 21.37 -7.96
N LYS A 117 -2.70 21.92 -8.76
CA LYS A 117 -2.60 23.30 -9.26
C LYS A 117 -3.08 24.35 -8.23
N PRO A 118 -2.24 25.34 -7.85
CA PRO A 118 -2.57 26.33 -6.81
C PRO A 118 -3.80 27.20 -7.12
N GLU A 119 -4.07 27.52 -8.39
CA GLU A 119 -5.24 28.33 -8.76
C GLU A 119 -6.57 27.63 -8.47
N LYS A 120 -6.55 26.28 -8.46
CA LYS A 120 -7.68 25.44 -8.04
C LYS A 120 -7.64 25.15 -6.55
N SER A 121 -6.49 25.35 -5.90
CA SER A 121 -6.29 25.15 -4.47
C SER A 121 -7.11 26.12 -3.60
N GLY A 122 -7.49 27.28 -4.13
CA GLY A 122 -8.39 28.25 -3.45
C GLY A 122 -9.86 27.82 -3.39
N LYS A 123 -10.31 26.94 -4.31
CA LYS A 123 -11.63 26.27 -4.23
C LYS A 123 -11.57 24.99 -3.39
N THR A 124 -10.39 24.66 -2.86
CA THR A 124 -10.11 23.35 -2.26
C THR A 124 -10.75 23.14 -0.91
N GLU A 125 -11.14 24.19 -0.21
CA GLU A 125 -11.93 24.03 1.01
C GLU A 125 -13.30 23.39 0.70
N LYS A 126 -13.95 23.76 -0.42
CA LYS A 126 -15.17 23.09 -0.92
C LYS A 126 -14.89 21.74 -1.56
N LEU A 127 -13.74 21.57 -2.22
CA LEU A 127 -13.32 20.28 -2.81
C LEU A 127 -12.83 19.26 -1.75
N ARG A 128 -12.52 19.70 -0.53
CA ARG A 128 -12.05 18.82 0.56
C ARG A 128 -13.11 17.80 0.97
N CYS A 129 -14.40 18.16 0.88
CA CYS A 129 -15.51 17.23 1.08
C CYS A 129 -15.81 16.36 -0.19
N LEU A 130 -15.09 16.57 -1.31
CA LEU A 130 -15.30 15.91 -2.61
C LEU A 130 -14.26 14.84 -2.94
N PHE A 131 -13.04 15.04 -2.45
CA PHE A 131 -11.93 14.12 -2.60
C PHE A 131 -11.80 13.28 -1.34
N SER A 132 -12.03 11.97 -1.48
CA SER A 132 -11.52 11.03 -0.51
C SER A 132 -10.11 10.67 -0.96
N TRP A 133 -9.12 11.21 -0.27
CA TRP A 133 -7.79 10.62 -0.35
C TRP A 133 -7.91 9.19 0.14
N MET A 134 -7.44 8.21 -0.63
CA MET A 134 -7.28 6.82 -0.16
C MET A 134 -6.12 6.73 0.84
N ARG A 135 -6.17 7.54 1.90
CA ARG A 135 -5.45 7.33 3.15
C ARG A 135 -6.47 6.88 4.19
N GLN A 136 -6.09 5.84 4.92
CA GLN A 136 -6.94 5.08 5.82
C GLN A 136 -7.80 5.94 6.77
N LYS A 137 -9.04 5.47 6.93
CA LYS A 137 -10.04 5.76 7.96
C LYS A 137 -9.65 6.80 9.02
N LYS A 138 -9.89 8.07 8.73
CA LYS A 138 -10.41 9.15 9.62
C LYS A 138 -9.88 10.48 9.12
N PHE A 139 -10.48 11.03 8.07
CA PHE A 139 -10.46 12.48 7.84
C PHE A 139 -11.68 12.84 6.97
N LEU A 140 -12.88 12.45 7.43
CA LEU A 140 -14.06 13.26 7.15
C LEU A 140 -13.95 14.45 8.10
N LEU A 141 -13.23 15.48 7.68
CA LEU A 141 -13.36 16.78 8.34
C LEU A 141 -14.82 17.21 8.20
N PRO A 142 -15.47 17.67 9.27
CA PRO A 142 -16.79 18.24 9.15
C PRO A 142 -16.71 19.39 8.14
N CYS A 143 -17.57 19.32 7.12
CA CYS A 143 -18.13 20.54 6.58
C CYS A 143 -18.99 21.14 7.73
#